data_AF-A0A9P6NA51-F1
#
_entry.id   AF-A0A9P6NA51-F1
#
_cell.length_a   1.000
_cell.length_b   1.000
_cell.length_c   1.000
_cell.angle_alpha   90.00
_cell.angle_beta   90.00
_cell.angle_gamma   90.00
#
_symmetry.space_group_name_H-M   'P 1'
#
loop_
_entity.id
_entity.type
_entity.pdbx_description
1 polymer ?
#
loop_
_entity_poly.entity_id
_entity_poly.type
_entity_poly.pdbx_seq_one_letter_code
_entity_poly.pdbx_strand_id
1 'polypeptide(L)'
;MLFGVLLAVLALTASVSKGATSHEAVLRERSGTTSQITSGSLVTAFQTCQDIIDKQVPIFSGACESGNLKLILAGLSDVRHSIARLGSKCAVGHSADVTLAPAVSTHFTTLLLKLQVLLKILKDHNRVSQSQSSLASLQLPLNMLVSFFKTGGVDIGSKIKSLGSALDLRLFSQIGITLNIEI
;
A
#
# COMPACT_ATOMS: atom_id res chain seq x y z
N MET A 1 14.46 28.91 1.02
CA MET A 1 13.51 27.85 0.63
C MET A 1 14.07 27.13 -0.58
N LEU A 2 14.57 25.90 -0.40
CA LEU A 2 14.83 24.95 -1.49
C LEU A 2 14.94 23.57 -0.83
N PHE A 3 13.81 22.85 -0.87
CA PHE A 3 13.72 21.44 -0.54
C PHE A 3 14.43 20.64 -1.64
N GLY A 4 15.31 19.72 -1.25
CA GLY A 4 16.01 18.89 -2.21
C GLY A 4 16.82 17.77 -1.56
N VAL A 5 16.36 17.24 -0.43
CA VAL A 5 16.92 16.01 0.14
C VAL A 5 15.78 15.12 0.60
N LEU A 6 15.50 14.08 -0.18
CA LEU A 6 15.37 12.74 0.39
C LEU A 6 15.82 11.70 -0.64
N LEU A 7 17.08 11.29 -0.48
CA LEU A 7 17.66 10.09 -1.04
C LEU A 7 16.91 8.84 -0.54
N ALA A 8 16.81 7.85 -1.44
CA ALA A 8 16.91 6.40 -1.20
C ALA A 8 16.04 5.75 -0.11
N VAL A 9 15.14 4.86 -0.53
CA VAL A 9 14.78 3.66 0.24
C VAL A 9 15.28 2.43 -0.51
N LEU A 10 16.20 1.70 0.13
CA LEU A 10 16.93 0.54 -0.37
C LEU A 10 16.07 -0.71 -0.61
N ALA A 11 16.43 -1.41 -1.68
CA ALA A 11 16.67 -2.85 -1.83
C ALA A 11 15.93 -3.87 -0.92
N LEU A 12 15.10 -4.68 -1.56
CA LEU A 12 14.92 -6.12 -1.29
C LEU A 12 14.53 -6.72 -2.66
N THR A 13 15.42 -7.33 -3.42
CA THR A 13 15.89 -8.71 -3.23
C THR A 13 17.28 -8.93 -3.85
N ALA A 14 18.14 -9.65 -3.14
CA ALA A 14 19.38 -10.20 -3.66
C ALA A 14 19.09 -11.43 -4.54
N SER A 15 19.70 -11.48 -5.72
CA SER A 15 20.03 -12.74 -6.41
C SER A 15 21.41 -12.58 -7.02
N VAL A 16 22.39 -13.28 -6.42
CA VAL A 16 23.70 -13.56 -7.01
C VAL A 16 23.52 -14.32 -8.31
N SER A 17 24.14 -13.84 -9.39
CA SER A 17 24.62 -14.70 -10.47
C SER A 17 25.88 -14.08 -11.07
N LYS A 18 26.88 -14.94 -11.22
CA LYS A 18 28.29 -14.67 -11.50
C LYS A 18 28.50 -14.81 -13.01
N GLY A 19 29.09 -13.81 -13.67
CA GLY A 19 29.48 -13.92 -15.08
C GLY A 19 30.09 -12.64 -15.62
N ALA A 20 31.40 -12.63 -15.78
CA ALA A 20 32.14 -11.56 -16.42
C ALA A 20 31.86 -11.52 -17.93
N THR A 21 31.69 -10.33 -18.51
CA THR A 21 32.49 -9.78 -19.63
C THR A 21 31.84 -8.52 -20.25
N SER A 22 32.72 -7.58 -20.64
CA SER A 22 32.54 -6.44 -21.55
C SER A 22 31.74 -5.21 -21.09
N HIS A 23 32.53 -4.19 -20.74
CA HIS A 23 32.19 -2.86 -20.25
C HIS A 23 31.63 -1.89 -21.32
N GLU A 24 31.24 -2.36 -22.52
CA GLU A 24 30.78 -1.49 -23.62
C GLU A 24 29.34 -1.74 -24.11
N ALA A 25 28.61 -2.70 -23.53
CA ALA A 25 27.17 -2.86 -23.79
C ALA A 25 26.26 -1.98 -22.90
N VAL A 26 26.84 -1.40 -21.83
CA VAL A 26 26.09 -0.77 -20.72
C VAL A 26 25.53 0.62 -21.05
N LEU A 27 25.94 1.24 -22.16
CA LEU A 27 25.49 2.59 -22.53
C LEU A 27 24.40 2.64 -23.61
N ARG A 28 23.97 1.51 -24.19
CA ARG A 28 22.99 1.51 -25.30
C ARG A 28 21.67 0.79 -25.02
N GLU A 29 21.56 0.02 -23.94
CA GLU A 29 20.28 -0.57 -23.49
C GLU A 29 19.52 0.27 -22.44
N ARG A 30 20.03 1.46 -22.09
CA ARG A 30 19.34 2.36 -21.13
C ARG A 30 18.20 3.19 -21.73
N SER A 31 17.86 2.94 -23.00
CA SER A 31 16.70 3.51 -23.71
C SER A 31 15.55 2.52 -23.93
N GLY A 32 15.57 1.35 -23.28
CA GLY A 32 14.45 0.40 -23.29
C GLY A 32 13.57 0.55 -22.05
N THR A 33 12.39 1.15 -22.22
CA THR A 33 11.27 1.16 -21.26
C THR A 33 11.57 1.70 -19.85
N THR A 34 11.72 3.03 -19.72
CA THR A 34 11.07 3.66 -18.57
C THR A 34 9.58 3.47 -18.81
N SER A 35 8.98 2.44 -18.22
CA SER A 35 7.53 2.23 -18.33
C SER A 35 6.88 3.47 -17.74
N GLN A 36 6.46 4.40 -18.60
CA GLN A 36 5.84 5.65 -18.19
C GLN A 36 4.67 5.28 -17.29
N ILE A 37 4.73 5.67 -16.02
CA ILE A 37 3.64 5.42 -15.09
C ILE A 37 2.50 6.34 -15.51
N THR A 38 1.46 5.73 -16.05
CA THR A 38 0.22 6.39 -16.44
C THR A 38 -0.83 6.22 -15.35
N SER A 39 -1.88 7.04 -15.39
CA SER A 39 -3.06 6.88 -14.55
C SER A 39 -3.64 5.47 -14.67
N GLY A 40 -3.74 4.93 -15.89
CA GLY A 40 -4.19 3.55 -16.13
C GLY A 40 -3.34 2.51 -15.41
N SER A 41 -2.01 2.63 -15.47
CA SER A 41 -1.11 1.70 -14.78
C SER A 41 -1.23 1.75 -13.25
N LEU A 42 -1.48 2.93 -12.68
CA LEU A 42 -1.73 3.09 -11.25
C LEU A 42 -3.10 2.57 -10.85
N VAL A 43 -4.14 2.84 -11.64
CA VAL A 43 -5.49 2.27 -11.44
C VAL A 43 -5.40 0.75 -11.37
N THR A 44 -4.73 0.10 -12.33
CA THR A 44 -4.53 -1.35 -12.32
C THR A 44 -3.76 -1.83 -11.08
N ALA A 45 -2.75 -1.08 -10.63
CA ALA A 45 -2.01 -1.41 -9.42
C ALA A 45 -2.88 -1.31 -8.16
N PHE A 46 -3.72 -0.28 -8.06
CA PHE A 46 -4.70 -0.14 -6.99
C PHE A 46 -5.72 -1.29 -7.01
N GLN A 47 -6.29 -1.59 -8.17
CA GLN A 47 -7.24 -2.70 -8.34
C GLN A 47 -6.61 -4.04 -7.95
N THR A 48 -5.39 -4.31 -8.39
CA THR A 48 -4.65 -5.52 -7.99
C THR A 48 -4.51 -5.60 -6.47
N CYS A 49 -4.20 -4.49 -5.81
CA CYS A 49 -4.09 -4.45 -4.35
C CYS A 49 -5.44 -4.65 -3.66
N GLN A 50 -6.52 -4.08 -4.21
CA GLN A 50 -7.88 -4.28 -3.73
C GLN A 50 -8.31 -5.74 -3.86
N ASP A 51 -8.02 -6.39 -4.99
CA ASP A 51 -8.32 -7.81 -5.24
C ASP A 51 -7.57 -8.72 -4.28
N ILE A 52 -6.31 -8.39 -3.95
CA ILE A 52 -5.53 -9.13 -2.94
C ILE A 52 -6.21 -9.02 -1.58
N ILE A 53 -6.61 -7.83 -1.16
CA ILE A 53 -7.31 -7.61 0.12
C ILE A 53 -8.64 -8.37 0.14
N ASP A 54 -9.42 -8.31 -0.94
CA ASP A 54 -10.70 -9.02 -1.04
C ASP A 54 -10.53 -10.54 -0.94
N LYS A 55 -9.50 -11.10 -1.59
CA LYS A 55 -9.20 -12.54 -1.51
C LYS A 55 -8.84 -12.99 -0.09
N GLN A 56 -8.30 -12.10 0.74
CA GLN A 56 -7.99 -12.42 2.13
C GLN A 56 -9.24 -12.46 3.02
N VAL A 57 -10.37 -11.88 2.62
CA VAL A 57 -11.61 -11.86 3.43
C VAL A 57 -12.07 -13.27 3.82
N PRO A 58 -12.35 -14.19 2.87
CA PRO A 58 -12.75 -15.55 3.23
C PRO A 58 -11.63 -16.35 3.93
N ILE A 59 -10.36 -16.06 3.62
CA ILE A 59 -9.22 -16.72 4.27
C ILE A 59 -9.15 -16.33 5.74
N PHE A 60 -9.34 -15.06 6.07
CA PHE A 60 -9.31 -14.55 7.44
C PHE A 60 -10.48 -15.09 8.24
N SER A 61 -11.70 -15.11 7.67
CA SER A 61 -12.85 -15.70 8.35
C SER A 61 -12.60 -17.17 8.70
N GLY A 62 -12.23 -18.00 7.72
CA GLY A 62 -11.96 -19.43 7.96
C GLY A 62 -10.76 -19.67 8.89
N ALA A 63 -9.72 -18.83 8.81
CA ALA A 63 -8.56 -18.91 9.71
C ALA A 63 -8.91 -18.48 11.15
N CYS A 64 -9.80 -17.51 11.33
CA CYS A 64 -10.26 -17.09 12.65
C CYS A 64 -11.10 -18.19 13.32
N GLU A 65 -12.02 -18.79 12.57
CA GLU A 65 -12.88 -19.91 12.99
C GLU A 65 -12.07 -21.15 13.36
N SER A 66 -11.07 -21.50 12.54
CA SER A 66 -10.18 -22.66 12.79
C SER A 66 -9.01 -22.37 13.74
N GLY A 67 -8.85 -21.13 14.21
CA GLY A 67 -7.73 -20.73 15.06
C GLY A 67 -6.36 -20.77 14.38
N ASN A 68 -6.31 -20.74 13.05
CA ASN A 68 -5.09 -20.82 12.27
C ASN A 68 -4.40 -19.46 12.16
N LEU A 69 -3.69 -19.06 13.22
CA LEU A 69 -2.95 -17.80 13.25
C LEU A 69 -1.91 -17.69 12.12
N LYS A 70 -1.32 -18.79 11.66
CA LYS A 70 -0.32 -18.77 10.58
C LYS A 70 -0.91 -18.24 9.27
N LEU A 71 -2.15 -18.62 8.94
CA LEU A 71 -2.84 -18.10 7.75
C LEU A 71 -3.16 -16.61 7.88
N ILE A 72 -3.56 -16.15 9.07
CA ILE A 72 -3.79 -14.73 9.33
C ILE A 72 -2.49 -13.92 9.11
N LEU A 73 -1.39 -14.37 9.72
CA LEU A 73 -0.10 -13.68 9.60
C LEU A 73 0.44 -13.69 8.16
N ALA A 74 0.27 -14.80 7.43
CA ALA A 74 0.62 -14.89 6.02
C ALA A 74 -0.18 -13.91 5.17
N GLY A 75 -1.51 -13.87 5.31
CA GLY A 75 -2.34 -12.95 4.54
C GLY A 75 -2.12 -11.47 4.91
N LEU A 76 -1.82 -11.15 6.18
CA LEU A 76 -1.40 -9.80 6.57
C LEU A 76 -0.06 -9.41 5.91
N SER A 77 0.87 -10.37 5.81
CA SER A 77 2.11 -10.17 5.08
C SER A 77 1.85 -9.91 3.59
N ASP A 78 0.95 -10.65 2.95
CA ASP A 78 0.60 -10.46 1.53
C ASP A 78 -0.03 -9.08 1.29
N VAL A 79 -0.96 -8.67 2.15
CA VAL A 79 -1.56 -7.32 2.12
C VAL A 79 -0.49 -6.25 2.26
N ARG A 80 0.42 -6.40 3.24
CA ARG A 80 1.54 -5.46 3.45
C ARG A 80 2.42 -5.33 2.21
N HIS A 81 2.83 -6.45 1.61
CA HIS A 81 3.67 -6.45 0.41
C HIS A 81 2.95 -5.78 -0.77
N SER A 82 1.66 -6.06 -0.93
CA SER A 82 0.86 -5.44 -1.98
C SER A 82 0.77 -3.91 -1.83
N ILE A 83 0.49 -3.42 -0.62
CA ILE A 83 0.42 -1.97 -0.33
C ILE A 83 1.81 -1.33 -0.50
N ALA A 84 2.88 -1.98 -0.06
CA ALA A 84 4.25 -1.46 -0.23
C ALA A 84 4.66 -1.37 -1.71
N ARG A 85 4.31 -2.37 -2.52
CA ARG A 85 4.53 -2.36 -3.97
C ARG A 85 3.73 -1.25 -4.65
N LEU A 86 2.49 -1.04 -4.22
CA LEU A 86 1.66 0.07 -4.68
C LEU A 86 2.27 1.42 -4.31
N GLY A 87 2.74 1.59 -3.07
CA GLY A 87 3.45 2.79 -2.62
C GLY A 87 4.68 3.12 -3.46
N SER A 88 5.46 2.09 -3.82
CA SER A 88 6.62 2.25 -4.71
C SER A 88 6.22 2.74 -6.11
N LYS A 89 5.12 2.21 -6.67
CA LYS A 89 4.57 2.70 -7.95
C LYS A 89 4.04 4.13 -7.85
N CYS A 90 3.37 4.48 -6.76
CA CYS A 90 2.92 5.84 -6.50
C CYS A 90 4.08 6.83 -6.38
N ALA A 91 5.17 6.45 -5.70
CA ALA A 91 6.36 7.30 -5.58
C ALA A 91 7.00 7.59 -6.95
N VAL A 92 7.16 6.56 -7.79
CA VAL A 92 7.65 6.74 -9.18
C VAL A 92 6.66 7.57 -10.00
N GLY A 93 5.36 7.30 -9.89
CA GLY A 93 4.31 8.05 -10.58
C GLY A 93 4.31 9.53 -10.23
N HIS A 94 4.44 9.87 -8.94
CA HIS A 94 4.47 11.26 -8.48
C HIS A 94 5.65 12.04 -9.06
N SER A 95 6.82 11.40 -9.14
CA SER A 95 7.99 12.03 -9.75
C SER A 95 7.83 12.29 -11.25
N ALA A 96 6.92 11.57 -11.91
CA ALA A 96 6.64 11.72 -13.33
C ALA A 96 5.49 12.70 -13.62
N ASP A 97 4.42 12.66 -12.82
CA ASP A 97 3.22 13.48 -13.01
C ASP A 97 2.42 13.61 -11.70
N VAL A 98 2.33 14.84 -11.19
CA VAL A 98 1.62 15.17 -9.95
C VAL A 98 0.10 15.03 -10.07
N THR A 99 -0.45 15.07 -11.29
CA THR A 99 -1.90 14.97 -11.56
C THR A 99 -2.45 13.55 -11.41
N LEU A 100 -1.56 12.56 -11.29
CA LEU A 100 -1.93 11.16 -11.10
C LEU A 100 -2.62 10.90 -9.75
N ALA A 101 -2.26 11.65 -8.71
CA ALA A 101 -2.82 11.46 -7.37
C ALA A 101 -4.34 11.72 -7.32
N PRO A 102 -4.86 12.87 -7.84
CA PRO A 102 -6.29 13.08 -7.97
C PRO A 102 -7.02 11.94 -8.69
N ALA A 103 -6.45 11.46 -9.81
CA ALA A 103 -7.04 10.43 -10.66
C ALA A 103 -7.27 9.08 -9.97
N VAL A 104 -6.43 8.73 -8.98
CA VAL A 104 -6.51 7.44 -8.28
C VAL A 104 -6.98 7.56 -6.82
N SER A 105 -7.32 8.76 -6.37
CA SER A 105 -7.75 9.03 -4.98
C SER A 105 -8.94 8.19 -4.53
N THR A 106 -9.94 7.97 -5.39
CA THR A 106 -11.11 7.12 -5.10
C THR A 106 -10.70 5.66 -4.88
N HIS A 107 -9.68 5.17 -5.59
CA HIS A 107 -9.18 3.81 -5.38
C HIS A 107 -8.48 3.65 -4.03
N PHE A 108 -7.86 4.70 -3.51
CA PHE A 108 -7.30 4.66 -2.17
C PHE A 108 -8.38 4.56 -1.09
N THR A 109 -9.45 5.35 -1.19
CA THR A 109 -10.57 5.23 -0.25
C THR A 109 -11.23 3.85 -0.31
N THR A 110 -11.39 3.28 -1.51
CA THR A 110 -11.89 1.90 -1.67
C THR A 110 -10.95 0.87 -1.05
N LEU A 111 -9.63 1.04 -1.19
CA LEU A 111 -8.64 0.19 -0.54
C LEU A 111 -8.78 0.24 0.98
N LEU A 112 -8.94 1.42 1.58
CA LEU A 112 -9.17 1.57 3.02
C LEU A 112 -10.46 0.90 3.48
N LEU A 113 -11.55 1.04 2.72
CA LEU A 113 -12.83 0.37 3.02
C LEU A 113 -12.68 -1.16 3.01
N LYS A 114 -11.97 -1.71 2.03
CA LYS A 114 -11.71 -3.16 1.97
C LYS A 114 -10.80 -3.63 3.10
N LEU A 115 -9.75 -2.87 3.40
CA LEU A 115 -8.87 -3.17 4.53
C LEU A 115 -9.65 -3.17 5.85
N GLN A 116 -10.54 -2.19 6.06
CA GLN A 116 -11.41 -2.14 7.23
C GLN A 116 -12.23 -3.42 7.42
N VAL A 117 -12.72 -4.05 6.34
CA VAL A 117 -13.45 -5.32 6.43
C VAL A 117 -12.57 -6.41 7.04
N LEU A 118 -11.31 -6.55 6.60
CA LEU A 118 -10.37 -7.50 7.21
C LEU A 118 -10.13 -7.20 8.68
N LEU A 119 -9.98 -5.93 9.03
CA LEU A 119 -9.74 -5.50 10.42
C LEU A 119 -10.92 -5.80 11.32
N LYS A 120 -12.16 -5.65 10.82
CA LYS A 120 -13.37 -6.03 11.55
C LYS A 120 -13.40 -7.52 11.83
N ILE A 121 -13.10 -8.38 10.84
CA ILE A 121 -13.05 -9.83 11.04
C ILE A 121 -12.08 -10.21 12.17
N LEU A 122 -10.87 -9.63 12.17
CA LEU A 122 -9.89 -9.90 13.21
C LEU A 122 -10.34 -9.39 14.59
N LYS A 123 -11.00 -8.23 14.65
CA LYS A 123 -11.54 -7.68 15.89
C LYS A 123 -12.67 -8.54 16.44
N ASP A 124 -13.63 -8.92 15.60
CA ASP A 124 -14.81 -9.70 15.99
C ASP A 124 -14.44 -11.09 16.51
N HIS A 125 -13.31 -11.65 16.04
CA HIS A 125 -12.77 -12.93 16.50
C HIS A 125 -11.66 -12.81 17.56
N ASN A 126 -11.45 -11.64 18.16
CA ASN A 126 -10.43 -11.38 19.19
C ASN A 126 -8.99 -11.75 18.76
N ARG A 127 -8.66 -11.63 17.47
CA ARG A 127 -7.34 -11.97 16.89
C ARG A 127 -6.38 -10.79 16.80
N VAL A 128 -6.81 -9.57 17.12
CA VAL A 128 -6.00 -8.34 17.02
C VAL A 128 -4.71 -8.45 17.85
N SER A 129 -4.80 -8.84 19.12
CA SER A 129 -3.63 -8.94 20.00
C SER A 129 -2.57 -9.93 19.49
N GLN A 130 -3.02 -11.06 18.93
CA GLN A 130 -2.14 -12.09 18.38
C GLN A 130 -1.50 -11.70 17.03
N SER A 131 -2.04 -10.69 16.36
CA SER A 131 -1.59 -10.21 15.05
C SER A 131 -1.04 -8.78 15.07
N GLN A 132 -0.88 -8.20 16.26
CA GLN A 132 -0.61 -6.78 16.47
C GLN A 132 0.64 -6.27 15.73
N SER A 133 1.73 -7.02 15.76
CA SER A 133 2.98 -6.63 15.07
C SER A 133 2.80 -6.59 13.55
N SER A 134 2.11 -7.60 12.98
CA SER A 134 1.78 -7.65 11.56
C SER A 134 0.81 -6.53 11.16
N LEU A 135 -0.18 -6.22 12.00
CA LEU A 135 -1.10 -5.11 11.79
C LEU A 135 -0.37 -3.76 11.80
N ALA A 136 0.44 -3.50 12.83
CA ALA A 136 1.23 -2.26 12.93
C ALA A 136 2.19 -2.07 11.74
N SER A 137 2.69 -3.17 11.16
CA SER A 137 3.58 -3.12 9.99
C SER A 137 2.90 -2.59 8.70
N LEU A 138 1.57 -2.50 8.68
CA LEU A 138 0.82 -1.86 7.59
C LEU A 138 0.89 -0.33 7.64
N GLN A 139 1.19 0.26 8.80
CA GLN A 139 1.15 1.71 8.99
C GLN A 139 2.09 2.45 8.03
N LEU A 140 3.34 2.01 7.93
CA LEU A 140 4.34 2.66 7.09
C LEU A 140 3.92 2.69 5.61
N PRO A 141 3.59 1.55 4.95
CA PRO A 141 3.19 1.56 3.56
C PRO A 141 1.86 2.29 3.31
N LEU A 142 0.92 2.28 4.26
CA LEU A 142 -0.30 3.08 4.16
C LEU A 142 0.01 4.59 4.21
N ASN A 143 0.89 5.03 5.12
CA ASN A 143 1.27 6.43 5.22
C ASN A 143 2.11 6.92 4.02
N MET A 144 2.85 6.03 3.36
CA MET A 144 3.46 6.37 2.07
C MET A 144 2.39 6.70 1.00
N LEU A 145 1.28 5.95 0.96
CA LEU A 145 0.17 6.28 0.06
C LEU A 145 -0.51 7.59 0.47
N VAL A 146 -0.75 7.82 1.76
CA VAL A 146 -1.28 9.11 2.24
C VAL A 146 -0.38 10.27 1.81
N SER A 147 0.94 10.11 1.94
CA SER A 147 1.91 11.12 1.51
C SER A 147 1.80 11.40 0.01
N PHE A 148 1.68 10.37 -0.82
CA PHE A 148 1.51 10.52 -2.28
C PHE A 148 0.30 11.40 -2.62
N PHE A 149 -0.83 11.20 -1.93
CA PHE A 149 -2.03 12.00 -2.15
C PHE A 149 -1.87 13.43 -1.62
N LYS A 150 -1.29 13.60 -0.43
CA LYS A 150 -1.00 14.92 0.14
C LYS A 150 -0.09 15.75 -0.77
N THR A 151 1.02 15.18 -1.24
CA THR A 151 1.96 15.88 -2.13
C THR A 151 1.36 16.13 -3.52
N GLY A 152 0.43 15.28 -3.94
CA GLY A 152 -0.38 15.47 -5.15
C GLY A 152 -1.58 16.42 -5.00
N GLY A 153 -1.69 17.17 -3.89
CA GLY A 153 -2.74 18.16 -3.68
C GLY A 153 -4.13 17.59 -3.41
N VAL A 154 -4.25 16.31 -3.08
CA VAL A 154 -5.53 15.67 -2.78
C VAL A 154 -5.86 15.82 -1.30
N ASP A 155 -6.99 16.46 -1.00
CA ASP A 155 -7.57 16.46 0.33
C ASP A 155 -8.26 15.11 0.64
N ILE A 156 -7.46 14.19 1.18
CA ILE A 156 -7.93 12.88 1.63
C ILE A 156 -8.85 13.00 2.86
N GLY A 157 -8.66 14.01 3.70
CA GLY A 157 -9.49 14.25 4.88
C GLY A 157 -10.94 14.48 4.48
N SER A 158 -11.17 15.45 3.59
CA SER A 158 -12.50 15.74 3.05
C SER A 158 -13.10 14.57 2.28
N LYS A 159 -12.29 13.81 1.52
CA LYS A 159 -12.76 12.59 0.86
C LYS A 159 -13.25 11.55 1.87
N ILE A 160 -12.50 11.32 2.95
CA ILE A 160 -12.93 10.37 3.99
C ILE A 160 -14.19 10.88 4.70
N LYS A 161 -14.28 12.18 5.03
CA LYS A 161 -15.50 12.77 5.61
C LYS A 161 -16.72 12.57 4.71
N SER A 162 -16.55 12.66 3.38
CA SER A 162 -17.65 12.44 2.43
C SER A 162 -18.18 11.00 2.43
N LEU A 163 -17.40 10.04 2.92
CA LEU A 163 -17.85 8.65 3.12
C LEU A 163 -18.69 8.48 4.40
N GLY A 164 -18.78 9.50 5.24
CA GLY A 164 -19.52 9.48 6.49
C GLY A 164 -19.06 8.34 7.40
N SER A 165 -19.99 7.48 7.82
CA SER A 165 -19.74 6.34 8.70
C SER A 165 -19.23 5.09 7.98
N ALA A 166 -19.07 5.11 6.65
CA ALA A 166 -18.60 3.94 5.91
C ALA A 166 -17.15 3.58 6.24
N LEU A 167 -16.30 4.58 6.51
CA LEU A 167 -14.92 4.41 6.93
C LEU A 167 -14.71 4.91 8.37
N ASP A 168 -14.45 3.98 9.28
CA ASP A 168 -14.16 4.21 10.69
C ASP A 168 -12.65 4.20 10.95
N LEU A 169 -12.03 5.37 10.91
CA LEU A 169 -10.61 5.54 11.24
C LEU A 169 -10.28 5.25 12.71
N ARG A 170 -11.29 5.21 13.60
CA ARG A 170 -11.06 4.79 14.99
C ARG A 170 -10.73 3.30 15.05
N LEU A 171 -11.31 2.47 14.18
CA LEU A 171 -10.93 1.06 14.10
C LEU A 171 -9.44 0.90 13.77
N PHE A 172 -8.92 1.65 12.80
CA PHE A 172 -7.50 1.61 12.42
C PHE A 172 -6.60 1.98 13.59
N SER A 173 -6.90 3.08 14.29
CA SER A 173 -6.10 3.49 15.44
C SER A 173 -6.17 2.51 16.61
N GLN A 174 -7.35 1.92 16.89
CA GLN A 174 -7.52 0.90 17.94
C GLN A 174 -6.64 -0.33 17.75
N ILE A 175 -6.32 -0.67 16.51
CA ILE A 175 -5.45 -1.80 16.17
C ILE A 175 -3.99 -1.39 15.92
N GLY A 176 -3.64 -0.14 16.21
CA GLY A 176 -2.27 0.38 16.08
C GLY A 176 -1.87 0.84 14.68
N ILE A 177 -2.82 1.22 13.83
CA ILE A 177 -2.58 1.87 12.54
C ILE A 177 -3.02 3.34 12.61
N THR A 178 -2.06 4.24 12.73
CA THR A 178 -2.32 5.69 12.65
C THR A 178 -2.03 6.19 11.24
N LEU A 179 -3.07 6.69 10.56
CA LEU A 179 -2.96 7.32 9.24
C LEU A 179 -2.72 8.82 9.39
N ASN A 180 -1.75 9.37 8.67
CA ASN A 180 -1.34 10.78 8.71
C ASN A 180 -2.27 11.69 7.91
N ILE A 181 -3.57 11.57 8.17
CA ILE A 181 -4.65 12.27 7.48
C ILE A 181 -5.15 13.37 8.42
N GLU A 182 -5.19 14.60 7.92
CA GLU A 182 -5.85 15.70 8.61
C GLU A 182 -7.35 15.55 8.38
N ILE A 183 -8.11 15.38 9.46
CA ILE A 183 -9.58 15.30 9.44
C ILE A 183 -10.09 16.55 10.14
#